data_AF-A0A6I7D9P7-F1
#
_entry.id   AF-A0A6I7D9P7-F1
#
_cell.length_a   1.000
_cell.length_b   1.000
_cell.length_c   1.000
_cell.angle_alpha   90.00
_cell.angle_beta   90.00
_cell.angle_gamma   90.00
#
_symmetry.space_group_name_H-M   'P 1'
#
loop_
_entity.id
_entity.type
_entity.pdbx_description
1 polymer ?
#
loop_
_entity_poly.entity_id
_entity_poly.type
_entity_poly.pdbx_seq_one_letter_code
_entity_poly.pdbx_strand_id
1 'polypeptide(L)'
;MLIKPKEITITDADREEHTFIISRLPATIGREILAKYPLSNAPKIGDYEVSKEAMLKMMAYVAVEKEGQEIYLKTSTLIDNHVPDGEALIRLELEMLKYNTSFFGKDGSQGFLQFLLNKITGSLPSIIKTLMASLPSLSQPVLPHSPNSKRQ
;
A
#
# COMPACT_ATOMS: atom_id res chain seq x y z
N MET A 1 17.01 12.89 0.05
CA MET A 1 17.09 12.42 1.44
C MET A 1 15.70 12.02 1.88
N LEU A 2 15.56 10.82 2.45
CA LEU A 2 14.31 10.34 3.03
C LEU A 2 14.04 11.07 4.36
N ILE A 3 12.82 11.56 4.55
CA ILE A 3 12.43 12.19 5.81
C ILE A 3 11.80 11.10 6.70
N LYS A 4 12.45 10.77 7.83
CA LYS A 4 11.99 9.71 8.76
C LYS A 4 11.70 8.40 8.00
N PRO A 5 12.73 7.76 7.41
CA PRO A 5 12.56 6.51 6.69
C PRO A 5 11.95 5.44 7.60
N LYS A 6 11.16 4.56 7.00
CA LYS A 6 10.52 3.42 7.66
C LYS A 6 10.56 2.23 6.71
N GLU A 7 11.11 1.13 7.18
CA GLU A 7 11.01 -0.16 6.49
C GLU A 7 9.59 -0.72 6.59
N ILE A 8 9.12 -1.27 5.48
CA ILE A 8 7.86 -1.98 5.36
C ILE A 8 8.06 -3.22 4.50
N THR A 9 7.17 -4.18 4.67
CA THR A 9 7.08 -5.37 3.81
C THR A 9 5.78 -5.29 3.02
N ILE A 10 5.88 -5.49 1.71
CA ILE A 10 4.75 -5.59 0.80
C ILE A 10 4.73 -6.99 0.22
N THR A 11 3.57 -7.62 0.23
CA THR A 11 3.36 -8.91 -0.41
C THR A 11 2.88 -8.70 -1.85
N ASP A 12 3.38 -9.47 -2.80
CA ASP A 12 2.97 -9.43 -4.22
C ASP A 12 1.77 -10.37 -4.51
N ALA A 13 1.43 -10.55 -5.79
CA ALA A 13 0.33 -11.43 -6.21
C ALA A 13 0.62 -12.92 -5.96
N ASP A 14 1.88 -13.34 -5.99
CA ASP A 14 2.34 -14.71 -5.74
C ASP A 14 2.53 -15.01 -4.24
N ARG A 15 2.26 -14.02 -3.38
CA ARG A 15 2.40 -14.04 -1.93
C ARG A 15 3.86 -14.04 -1.44
N GLU A 16 4.79 -13.57 -2.26
CA GLU A 16 6.15 -13.32 -1.83
C GLU A 16 6.27 -11.96 -1.16
N GLU A 17 7.14 -11.87 -0.16
CA GLU A 17 7.36 -10.67 0.65
C GLU A 17 8.56 -9.87 0.13
N HIS A 18 8.35 -8.58 -0.10
CA HIS A 18 9.36 -7.65 -0.61
C HIS A 18 9.51 -6.48 0.36
N THR A 19 10.75 -6.16 0.73
CA THR A 19 11.05 -5.07 1.67
C THR A 19 11.32 -3.77 0.94
N PHE A 20 10.69 -2.70 1.41
CA PHE A 20 10.85 -1.35 0.91
C PHE A 20 11.11 -0.38 2.05
N ILE A 21 11.85 0.69 1.77
CA ILE A 21 12.05 1.82 2.67
C ILE A 21 11.18 2.97 2.15
N ILE A 22 10.14 3.31 2.91
CA ILE A 22 9.26 4.45 2.61
C ILE A 22 9.65 5.66 3.45
N SER A 23 9.26 6.86 3.03
CA SER A 23 9.57 8.08 3.77
C SER A 23 8.43 9.09 3.79
N ARG A 24 8.57 10.09 4.67
CA ARG A 24 7.68 11.23 4.65
C ARG A 24 7.98 12.11 3.45
N LEU A 25 6.92 12.53 2.78
CA LEU A 25 6.96 13.42 1.63
C LEU A 25 7.27 14.84 2.11
N PRO A 26 8.10 15.60 1.37
CA PRO A 26 8.23 17.04 1.57
C PRO A 26 6.86 17.72 1.46
N ALA A 27 6.66 18.81 2.20
CA ALA A 27 5.33 19.43 2.36
C ALA A 27 4.63 19.79 1.04
N THR A 28 5.36 20.32 0.06
CA THR A 28 4.82 20.69 -1.26
C THR A 28 4.44 19.47 -2.09
N ILE A 29 5.29 18.44 -2.08
CA ILE A 29 5.04 17.16 -2.78
C ILE A 29 3.85 16.43 -2.16
N GLY A 30 3.82 16.32 -0.83
CA GLY A 30 2.72 15.71 -0.09
C GLY A 30 1.40 16.41 -0.38
N ARG A 31 1.36 17.76 -0.34
CA ARG A 31 0.15 18.51 -0.69
C ARG A 31 -0.32 18.23 -2.12
N GLU A 32 0.59 18.19 -3.09
CA GLU A 32 0.24 17.94 -4.49
C GLU A 32 -0.36 16.54 -4.68
N ILE A 33 0.30 15.51 -4.14
CA ILE A 33 -0.17 14.13 -4.20
C ILE A 33 -1.54 14.00 -3.53
N LEU A 34 -1.71 14.54 -2.33
CA LEU A 34 -2.97 14.43 -1.59
C LEU A 34 -4.13 15.21 -2.21
N ALA A 35 -3.85 16.28 -2.94
CA ALA A 35 -4.87 17.03 -3.67
C ALA A 35 -5.30 16.32 -4.96
N LYS A 36 -4.38 15.67 -5.67
CA LYS A 36 -4.63 15.11 -7.02
C LYS A 36 -4.99 13.63 -6.99
N TYR A 37 -4.21 12.83 -6.28
CA TYR A 37 -4.24 11.37 -6.34
C TYR A 37 -5.60 10.74 -5.94
N PRO A 38 -6.30 11.21 -4.89
CA PRO A 38 -7.63 10.66 -4.55
C PRO A 38 -8.72 11.04 -5.56
N LEU A 39 -8.58 12.19 -6.21
CA LEU A 39 -9.53 12.69 -7.21
C LEU A 39 -9.32 11.99 -8.55
N SER A 40 -8.07 11.82 -8.98
CA SER A 40 -7.69 11.17 -10.24
C SER A 40 -7.95 9.65 -10.26
N ASN A 41 -8.05 9.01 -9.09
CA ASN A 41 -8.42 7.60 -8.98
C ASN A 41 -9.93 7.38 -8.70
N ALA A 42 -10.75 8.43 -8.78
CA ALA A 42 -12.19 8.30 -8.60
C ALA A 42 -12.86 7.73 -9.88
N PRO A 43 -13.74 6.70 -9.77
CA PRO A 43 -14.26 5.92 -10.91
C PRO A 43 -15.09 6.66 -11.98
N LYS A 44 -15.24 7.98 -11.89
CA LYS A 44 -16.01 8.80 -12.85
C LYS A 44 -15.31 10.10 -13.31
N ILE A 45 -14.16 10.44 -12.75
CA ILE A 45 -13.38 11.66 -13.08
C ILE A 45 -11.88 11.29 -13.09
N GLY A 46 -11.54 10.14 -13.65
CA GLY A 46 -10.17 9.66 -13.62
C GLY A 46 -9.35 10.25 -14.76
N ASP A 47 -8.51 11.24 -14.47
CA ASP A 47 -7.41 11.62 -15.35
C ASP A 47 -6.22 10.71 -15.04
N TYR A 48 -6.09 9.64 -15.81
CA TYR A 48 -5.05 8.63 -15.61
C TYR A 48 -3.64 9.23 -15.66
N GLU A 49 -3.41 10.23 -16.51
CA GLU A 49 -2.09 10.88 -16.62
C GLU A 49 -1.76 11.65 -15.34
N VAL A 50 -2.75 12.33 -14.75
CA VAL A 50 -2.58 13.01 -13.45
C VAL A 50 -2.33 12.00 -12.32
N SER A 51 -3.00 10.85 -12.35
CA SER A 51 -2.77 9.78 -11.38
C SER A 51 -1.35 9.21 -11.48
N LYS A 52 -0.91 8.92 -12.72
CA LYS A 52 0.42 8.42 -13.03
C LYS A 52 1.52 9.39 -12.63
N GLU A 53 1.34 10.69 -12.89
CA GLU A 53 2.30 11.73 -12.46
C GLU A 53 2.43 11.74 -10.93
N ALA A 54 1.30 11.69 -10.22
CA ALA A 54 1.30 11.66 -8.75
C ALA A 54 1.92 10.38 -8.19
N MET A 55 1.68 9.23 -8.82
CA MET A 55 2.34 7.95 -8.47
C MET A 55 3.87 8.07 -8.62
N LEU A 56 4.37 8.56 -9.76
CA LEU A 56 5.81 8.71 -10.00
C LEU A 56 6.46 9.65 -8.98
N LYS A 57 5.79 10.76 -8.66
CA LYS A 57 6.26 11.69 -7.61
C LYS A 57 6.30 11.04 -6.23
N MET A 58 5.35 10.15 -5.93
CA MET A 58 5.31 9.41 -4.67
C MET A 58 6.44 8.38 -4.59
N MET A 59 6.64 7.58 -5.65
CA MET A 59 7.65 6.51 -5.70
C MET A 59 9.08 7.02 -5.65
N ALA A 60 9.34 8.27 -6.06
CA ALA A 60 10.64 8.92 -5.89
C ALA A 60 11.12 9.01 -4.42
N TYR A 61 10.23 8.78 -3.45
CA TYR A 61 10.49 8.77 -2.00
C TYR A 61 10.41 7.36 -1.38
N VAL A 62 10.44 6.34 -2.23
CA VAL A 62 10.61 4.94 -1.86
C VAL A 62 11.99 4.48 -2.32
N ALA A 63 12.63 3.65 -1.51
CA ALA A 63 13.87 2.98 -1.85
C ALA A 63 13.80 1.48 -1.59
N VAL A 64 14.64 0.74 -2.30
CA VAL A 64 15.00 -0.64 -1.97
C VAL A 64 16.45 -0.67 -1.53
N GLU A 65 16.78 -1.52 -0.57
CA GLU A 65 18.17 -1.74 -0.19
C GLU A 65 18.73 -2.91 -1.00
N LYS A 66 19.85 -2.67 -1.69
CA LYS A 66 20.58 -3.71 -2.39
C LYS A 66 22.05 -3.57 -2.08
N GLU A 67 22.65 -4.63 -1.53
CA GLU A 67 24.08 -4.67 -1.23
C GLU A 67 24.56 -3.52 -0.32
N GLY A 68 23.71 -3.10 0.64
CA GLY A 68 24.00 -1.99 1.55
C GLY A 68 23.84 -0.60 0.94
N GLN A 69 23.30 -0.49 -0.28
CA GLN A 69 23.00 0.77 -0.93
C GLN A 69 21.49 0.95 -1.14
N GLU A 70 20.98 2.13 -0.77
CA GLU A 70 19.61 2.54 -1.07
C GLU A 70 19.47 2.96 -2.54
N ILE A 71 18.62 2.25 -3.28
CA ILE A 71 18.22 2.58 -4.64
C ILE A 71 16.83 3.22 -4.60
N TYR A 72 16.77 4.50 -4.97
CA TYR A 72 15.52 5.28 -4.97
C TYR A 72 14.72 5.04 -6.25
N LEU A 73 13.42 4.76 -6.13
CA LEU A 73 12.53 4.41 -7.24
C LEU A 73 12.02 5.64 -8.02
N LYS A 74 12.95 6.45 -8.54
CA LYS A 74 12.66 7.77 -9.14
C LYS A 74 12.11 7.75 -10.57
N THR A 75 12.14 6.60 -11.23
CA THR A 75 11.76 6.45 -12.64
C THR A 75 10.89 5.22 -12.81
N SER A 76 10.07 5.19 -13.85
CA SER A 76 9.28 4.00 -14.19
C SER A 76 10.18 2.77 -14.35
N THR A 77 11.33 2.90 -15.02
CA THR A 77 12.28 1.80 -15.17
C THR A 77 12.79 1.25 -13.83
N LEU A 78 13.06 2.12 -12.84
CA LEU A 78 13.46 1.64 -11.51
C LEU A 78 12.28 0.99 -10.77
N ILE A 79 11.06 1.50 -10.94
CA ILE A 79 9.87 0.87 -10.38
C ILE A 79 9.67 -0.52 -11.00
N ASP A 80 9.67 -0.62 -12.33
CA ASP A 80 9.45 -1.86 -13.08
C ASP A 80 10.52 -2.93 -12.78
N ASN A 81 11.73 -2.51 -12.42
CA ASN A 81 12.83 -3.43 -12.08
C ASN A 81 12.82 -3.90 -10.62
N HIS A 82 12.14 -3.20 -9.73
CA HIS A 82 12.24 -3.43 -8.28
C HIS A 82 10.90 -3.69 -7.58
N VAL A 83 9.77 -3.40 -8.25
CA VAL A 83 8.43 -3.71 -7.79
C VAL A 83 7.91 -4.85 -8.68
N PRO A 84 7.60 -6.03 -8.11
CA PRO A 84 7.40 -7.27 -8.87
C PRO A 84 6.18 -7.22 -9.79
N ASP A 85 5.09 -6.59 -9.34
CA ASP A 85 3.85 -6.50 -10.10
C ASP A 85 3.04 -5.24 -9.73
N GLY A 86 1.92 -5.05 -10.46
CA GLY A 86 1.02 -3.93 -10.22
C GLY A 86 0.27 -4.00 -8.89
N GLU A 87 0.07 -5.19 -8.31
CA GLU A 87 -0.60 -5.34 -7.01
C GLU A 87 0.32 -4.87 -5.88
N ALA A 88 1.60 -5.24 -5.92
CA ALA A 88 2.64 -4.76 -5.04
C ALA A 88 2.80 -3.23 -5.16
N LEU A 89 2.76 -2.67 -6.38
CA LEU A 89 2.81 -1.23 -6.59
C LEU A 89 1.63 -0.52 -5.91
N ILE A 90 0.41 -1.00 -6.10
CA ILE A 90 -0.79 -0.43 -5.45
C ILE A 90 -0.68 -0.51 -3.92
N ARG A 91 -0.24 -1.64 -3.37
CA ARG A 91 -0.07 -1.82 -1.91
C ARG A 91 0.99 -0.86 -1.36
N LEU A 92 2.09 -0.67 -2.09
CA LEU A 92 3.15 0.28 -1.75
C LEU A 92 2.65 1.73 -1.78
N GLU A 93 1.85 2.11 -2.77
CA GLU A 93 1.18 3.42 -2.84
C GLU A 93 0.27 3.66 -1.63
N LEU A 94 -0.50 2.66 -1.21
CA LEU A 94 -1.37 2.75 -0.04
C LEU A 94 -0.58 2.93 1.27
N GLU A 95 0.53 2.22 1.45
CA GLU A 95 1.40 2.41 2.63
C GLU A 95 2.08 3.78 2.61
N MET A 96 2.50 4.29 1.45
CA MET A 96 3.01 5.65 1.30
C MET A 96 1.96 6.69 1.71
N LEU A 97 0.72 6.56 1.24
CA LEU A 97 -0.38 7.44 1.62
C LEU A 97 -0.64 7.36 3.13
N LYS A 98 -0.80 6.15 3.68
CA LYS A 98 -1.05 5.92 5.11
C LYS A 98 0.03 6.53 6.01
N TYR A 99 1.31 6.39 5.64
CA TYR A 99 2.41 6.95 6.42
C TYR A 99 2.45 8.48 6.37
N ASN A 100 2.02 9.07 5.25
CA ASN A 100 2.06 10.51 5.02
C ASN A 100 0.78 11.26 5.44
N THR A 101 -0.34 10.57 5.57
CA THR A 101 -1.62 11.15 5.99
C THR A 101 -1.94 10.80 7.43
N SER A 102 -1.21 11.37 8.38
CA SER A 102 -1.62 11.34 9.80
C SER A 102 -2.81 12.25 10.09
N PHE A 103 -3.17 13.14 9.15
CA PHE A 103 -4.26 14.13 9.28
C PHE A 103 -5.66 13.51 9.43
N PHE A 104 -5.80 12.21 9.10
CA PHE A 104 -7.05 11.50 9.29
C PHE A 104 -7.10 10.69 10.60
N GLY A 105 -6.20 10.87 11.56
CA GLY A 105 -6.36 10.31 12.92
C GLY A 105 -6.53 8.78 13.00
N LYS A 106 -6.85 8.29 14.21
CA LYS A 106 -7.08 6.85 14.47
C LYS A 106 -8.28 6.27 13.72
N ASP A 107 -9.25 7.10 13.31
CA ASP A 107 -10.49 6.67 12.64
C ASP A 107 -10.52 6.93 11.13
N GLY A 108 -9.72 7.85 10.61
CA GLY A 108 -9.82 8.31 9.23
C GLY A 108 -8.68 7.87 8.31
N SER A 109 -7.56 7.34 8.80
CA SER A 109 -6.65 6.57 7.92
C SER A 109 -7.34 5.26 7.49
N GLN A 110 -8.06 4.62 8.42
CA GLN A 110 -9.05 3.59 8.11
C GLN A 110 -10.17 4.16 7.23
N GLY A 111 -10.72 5.34 7.51
CA GLY A 111 -11.78 5.95 6.70
C GLY A 111 -11.39 6.29 5.25
N PHE A 112 -10.17 6.79 5.02
CA PHE A 112 -9.65 7.13 3.69
C PHE A 112 -9.24 5.88 2.91
N LEU A 113 -8.55 4.93 3.56
CA LEU A 113 -8.28 3.63 2.95
C LEU A 113 -9.59 2.89 2.66
N GLN A 114 -10.55 2.87 3.58
CA GLN A 114 -11.88 2.31 3.31
C GLN A 114 -12.63 3.09 2.24
N PHE A 115 -12.49 4.41 2.15
CA PHE A 115 -13.10 5.20 1.07
C PHE A 115 -12.50 4.85 -0.30
N LEU A 116 -11.18 4.72 -0.39
CA LEU A 116 -10.50 4.25 -1.59
C LEU A 116 -10.87 2.79 -1.91
N LEU A 117 -10.78 1.89 -0.93
CA LEU A 117 -11.15 0.48 -1.05
C LEU A 117 -12.63 0.31 -1.43
N ASN A 118 -13.55 1.09 -0.86
CA ASN A 118 -14.98 1.03 -1.21
C ASN A 118 -15.25 1.56 -2.62
N LYS A 119 -14.49 2.56 -3.09
CA LYS A 119 -14.58 3.04 -4.48
C LYS A 119 -13.94 2.07 -5.48
N ILE A 120 -12.83 1.44 -5.11
CA ILE A 120 -12.16 0.41 -5.89
C ILE A 120 -13.04 -0.86 -5.93
N THR A 121 -13.48 -1.41 -4.80
CA THR A 121 -14.39 -2.58 -4.75
C THR A 121 -15.78 -2.33 -5.34
N GLY A 122 -16.23 -1.07 -5.42
CA GLY A 122 -17.44 -0.67 -6.14
C GLY A 122 -17.29 -0.66 -7.67
N SER A 123 -16.05 -0.70 -8.18
CA SER A 123 -15.70 -0.69 -9.61
C SER A 123 -14.93 -1.92 -10.09
N LEU A 124 -14.48 -2.81 -9.20
CA LEU A 124 -13.77 -4.04 -9.57
C LEU A 124 -14.72 -5.18 -9.96
N PRO A 125 -14.38 -5.97 -11.01
CA PRO A 125 -15.05 -7.23 -11.30
C PRO A 125 -15.03 -8.18 -10.10
N SER A 126 -16.11 -8.95 -9.91
CA SER A 126 -16.40 -9.78 -8.73
C SER A 126 -15.27 -10.71 -8.27
N ILE A 127 -14.30 -11.03 -9.13
CA ILE A 127 -13.17 -11.92 -8.86
C ILE A 127 -12.23 -11.33 -7.80
N ILE A 128 -12.00 -10.01 -7.81
CA ILE A 128 -11.06 -9.37 -6.87
C ILE A 128 -11.71 -9.18 -5.49
N LYS A 129 -13.04 -9.06 -5.43
CA LYS A 129 -13.82 -9.09 -4.17
C LYS A 129 -13.61 -10.40 -3.41
N THR A 130 -13.57 -11.54 -4.12
CA THR A 130 -13.34 -12.85 -3.51
C THR A 130 -11.92 -12.99 -2.96
N LEU A 131 -10.92 -12.42 -3.65
CA LEU A 131 -9.53 -12.43 -3.19
C LEU A 131 -9.37 -11.58 -1.92
N MET A 132 -9.93 -10.37 -1.90
CA MET A 132 -9.89 -9.48 -0.72
C MET A 132 -10.68 -10.03 0.49
N ALA A 133 -11.79 -10.73 0.24
CA ALA A 133 -12.57 -11.40 1.29
C ALA A 133 -11.85 -12.61 1.92
N SER A 134 -10.77 -13.11 1.29
CA SER A 134 -10.00 -14.25 1.77
C SER A 134 -8.80 -13.87 2.64
N LEU A 135 -8.46 -12.57 2.75
CA LEU A 135 -7.37 -12.10 3.61
C LEU A 135 -7.58 -12.25 5.13
N PRO A 136 -8.81 -12.28 5.70
CA PRO A 136 -8.95 -12.40 7.16
C PRO A 136 -8.64 -13.79 7.75
N SER A 137 -8.32 -14.83 6.97
CA SER A 137 -8.23 -16.20 7.52
C SER A 137 -6.82 -16.74 7.80
N LEU A 138 -5.73 -15.97 7.61
CA LEU A 138 -4.37 -16.49 7.82
C LEU A 138 -3.71 -16.05 9.14
N SER A 139 -4.51 -15.70 10.15
CA SER A 139 -3.98 -15.40 11.49
C SER A 139 -4.90 -15.94 12.58
N GLN A 140 -4.96 -17.27 12.71
CA GLN A 140 -5.28 -17.88 13.99
C GLN A 140 -4.11 -18.78 14.43
N PRO A 141 -3.50 -18.52 15.60
CA PRO A 141 -2.53 -19.43 16.19
C PRO A 141 -3.25 -20.71 16.59
N VAL A 142 -2.78 -21.87 16.12
CA VAL A 142 -3.23 -23.18 16.60
C VAL A 142 -2.71 -23.35 18.03
N LEU A 143 -3.57 -23.17 19.02
CA LEU A 143 -3.32 -23.64 20.38
C LEU A 143 -3.69 -25.13 20.46
N PRO A 144 -2.83 -26.01 21.01
CA PRO A 144 -3.19 -27.40 21.21
C PRO A 144 -4.18 -27.55 22.37
N HIS A 145 -5.36 -28.09 22.08
CA HIS A 145 -6.33 -28.51 23.10
C HIS A 145 -5.87 -29.81 23.77
N SER A 146 -5.58 -29.75 25.08
CA SER A 146 -5.55 -30.92 25.97
C SER A 146 -6.97 -31.48 26.16
N PRO A 147 -7.20 -32.80 26.07
CA PRO A 147 -8.48 -33.39 26.43
C PRO A 147 -8.63 -33.54 27.95
N ASN A 148 -9.89 -33.42 28.35
CA ASN A 148 -10.38 -33.00 29.64
C ASN A 148 -10.55 -34.14 30.65
N SER A 149 -10.74 -33.72 31.90
CA SER A 149 -10.95 -34.46 33.13
C SER A 149 -12.12 -35.46 33.15
N LYS A 150 -11.99 -36.41 34.10
CA LYS A 150 -12.92 -37.43 34.63
C LYS A 150 -14.40 -37.02 34.67
N ARG A 151 -15.29 -38.02 34.50
CA ARG A 151 -16.67 -38.00 35.01
C ARG A 151 -16.97 -39.26 35.83
N GLN A 152 -17.52 -38.99 37.02
CA GLN A 152 -18.47 -39.74 37.88
C GLN A 152 -18.44 -41.26 37.89
#